data_AF-A0A164CP41-F1
#
_entry.id   AF-A0A164CP41-F1
#
_cell.length_a   1.000
_cell.length_b   1.000
_cell.length_c   1.000
_cell.angle_alpha   90.00
_cell.angle_beta   90.00
_cell.angle_gamma   90.00
#
_symmetry.space_group_name_H-M   'P 1'
#
loop_
_entity.id
_entity.type
_entity.pdbx_description
1 polymer ?
#
loop_
_entity_poly.entity_id
_entity_poly.type
_entity_poly.pdbx_seq_one_letter_code
_entity_poly.pdbx_strand_id
1 'polypeptide(L)'
;MRFSRSLSNIFLFFGAGLVSLVFVEISLRALSIHHPAFYIVDAQRGYGLRPNARGIYSREGHSIVAINSAGFRGSLPSRSPADGVFRIAVLGDSFTEALQVNENETWVKVLQKQLNSLNDCSLLEGRKAEILNFGVGGYGTGQSLLTWRYLASKFRPDLVILAVYPGNDFSDNEPIARDDRPYFKFSVDGNLEQDNSFKLSSSYRFRTSIFGLLLDNLINHSRTLQLLNESKNRFAALRRESFTFRSSSTSSPPSPPLPASSEAWNLTEALINKLYQEVNVTGARFLVVSTTSPDQVWPIASERSSSVFLQEKRLANLLTSSQISYLSLGPLLQHAVDEASAIFYLHGFSDNSGHGHWNSDGHNVAARQIAPWLCQQ
;
A
#
# COMPACT_ATOMS: atom_id res chain seq x y z
N MET A 1 3.94 -44.61 45.25
CA MET A 1 2.60 -44.00 45.03
C MET A 1 2.58 -42.48 44.88
N ARG A 2 3.41 -41.68 45.58
CA ARG A 2 3.42 -40.20 45.41
C ARG A 2 3.95 -39.74 44.03
N PHE A 3 4.89 -40.47 43.44
CA PHE A 3 5.47 -40.15 42.13
C PHE A 3 4.46 -40.28 40.97
N SER A 4 3.63 -41.34 40.95
CA SER A 4 2.63 -41.53 39.88
C SER A 4 1.49 -40.51 39.92
N ARG A 5 1.10 -40.04 41.11
CA ARG A 5 0.11 -38.96 41.26
C ARG A 5 0.63 -37.62 40.75
N SER A 6 1.91 -37.31 40.99
CA SER A 6 2.54 -36.09 40.47
C SER A 6 2.65 -36.10 38.94
N LEU A 7 3.08 -37.22 38.34
CA LEU A 7 3.07 -37.38 36.88
C LEU A 7 1.66 -37.30 36.28
N SER A 8 0.66 -37.90 36.93
CA SER A 8 -0.73 -37.80 36.48
C SER A 8 -1.25 -36.37 36.51
N ASN A 9 -0.92 -35.60 37.55
CA ASN A 9 -1.34 -34.19 37.65
C ASN A 9 -0.64 -33.32 36.60
N ILE A 10 0.63 -33.58 36.30
CA ILE A 10 1.36 -32.91 35.22
C ILE A 10 0.71 -33.22 33.86
N PHE A 11 0.41 -34.49 33.58
CA PHE A 11 -0.25 -34.89 32.34
C PHE A 11 -1.64 -34.28 32.21
N LEU A 12 -2.43 -34.26 33.29
CA LEU A 12 -3.75 -33.61 33.32
C LEU A 12 -3.64 -32.10 33.08
N PHE A 13 -2.66 -31.42 33.67
CA PHE A 13 -2.44 -29.99 33.47
C PHE A 13 -2.12 -29.67 32.00
N PHE A 14 -1.14 -30.37 31.40
CA PHE A 14 -0.79 -30.17 30.00
C PHE A 14 -1.91 -30.61 29.05
N GLY A 15 -2.62 -31.70 29.37
CA GLY A 15 -3.77 -32.18 28.61
C GLY A 15 -4.93 -31.18 28.62
N ALA A 16 -5.30 -30.65 29.78
CA ALA A 16 -6.34 -29.64 29.91
C ALA A 16 -5.96 -28.33 29.18
N GLY A 17 -4.68 -27.93 29.26
CA GLY A 17 -4.15 -26.80 28.50
C GLY A 17 -4.27 -27.00 26.99
N LEU A 18 -3.89 -28.18 26.49
CA LEU A 18 -4.03 -28.51 25.06
C LEU A 18 -5.48 -28.50 24.60
N VAL A 19 -6.40 -29.12 25.37
CA VAL A 19 -7.83 -29.12 25.07
C VAL A 19 -8.39 -27.69 25.02
N SER A 20 -7.96 -26.84 25.96
CA SER A 20 -8.37 -25.43 25.99
C SER A 20 -7.89 -24.67 24.75
N LEU A 21 -6.64 -24.87 24.33
CA LEU A 21 -6.10 -24.23 23.12
C LEU A 21 -6.82 -24.71 21.85
N VAL A 22 -7.14 -26.00 21.75
CA VAL A 22 -7.93 -26.56 20.65
C VAL A 22 -9.34 -25.96 20.63
N PHE A 23 -9.98 -25.84 21.79
CA PHE A 23 -11.30 -25.22 21.89
C PHE A 23 -11.29 -23.74 21.47
N VAL A 24 -10.27 -22.97 21.87
CA VAL A 24 -10.08 -21.58 21.44
C VAL A 24 -9.88 -21.50 19.92
N GLU A 25 -9.00 -22.33 19.35
CA GLU A 25 -8.76 -22.37 17.91
C GLU A 25 -10.04 -22.71 17.12
N ILE A 26 -10.81 -23.71 17.56
CA ILE A 26 -12.11 -24.08 16.94
C ILE A 26 -13.09 -22.92 17.03
N SER A 27 -13.19 -22.27 18.19
CA SER A 27 -14.11 -21.15 18.41
C SER A 27 -13.76 -19.96 17.51
N LEU A 28 -12.48 -19.58 17.43
CA LEU A 28 -12.01 -18.51 16.54
C LEU A 28 -12.29 -18.82 15.07
N ARG A 29 -12.14 -20.08 14.64
CA ARG A 29 -12.48 -20.52 13.29
C ARG A 29 -13.98 -20.46 13.02
N ALA A 30 -14.81 -20.94 13.95
CA ALA A 30 -16.26 -20.91 13.84
C ALA A 30 -16.79 -19.46 13.73
N LEU A 31 -16.16 -18.53 14.45
CA LEU A 31 -16.48 -17.10 14.40
C LEU A 31 -15.82 -16.35 13.23
N SER A 32 -15.04 -17.03 12.38
CA SER A 32 -14.26 -16.43 11.29
C SER A 32 -13.33 -15.28 11.74
N ILE A 33 -12.84 -15.35 12.99
CA ILE A 33 -11.88 -14.38 13.53
C ILE A 33 -10.48 -14.79 13.09
N HIS A 34 -9.87 -13.96 12.25
CA HIS A 34 -8.54 -14.20 11.72
C HIS A 34 -7.76 -12.89 11.50
N HIS A 35 -6.49 -12.92 11.92
CA HIS A 35 -5.53 -11.82 11.81
C HIS A 35 -4.25 -12.32 11.15
N PRO A 36 -4.30 -12.72 9.87
CA PRO A 36 -3.12 -13.24 9.18
C PRO A 36 -2.06 -12.13 9.05
N ALA A 37 -0.81 -12.54 8.85
CA ALA A 37 0.20 -11.61 8.34
C ALA A 37 -0.14 -11.30 6.87
N PHE A 38 -0.57 -10.07 6.58
CA PHE A 38 -0.86 -9.63 5.20
C PHE A 38 0.38 -9.51 4.33
N TYR A 39 1.57 -9.45 4.93
CA TYR A 39 2.84 -9.36 4.20
C TYR A 39 3.68 -10.63 4.38
N ILE A 40 4.50 -10.90 3.38
CA ILE A 40 5.52 -11.96 3.36
C ILE A 40 6.82 -11.38 2.80
N VAL A 41 7.96 -11.97 3.18
CA VAL A 41 9.27 -11.60 2.61
C VAL A 41 9.28 -11.91 1.12
N ASP A 42 9.89 -11.01 0.34
CA ASP A 42 10.07 -11.14 -1.10
C ASP A 42 11.55 -10.88 -1.45
N ALA A 43 12.19 -11.83 -2.12
CA ALA A 43 13.62 -11.73 -2.43
C ALA A 43 13.96 -10.63 -3.45
N GLN A 44 13.00 -10.16 -4.23
CA GLN A 44 13.21 -9.12 -5.25
C GLN A 44 12.77 -7.75 -4.76
N ARG A 45 11.71 -7.70 -3.95
CA ARG A 45 11.06 -6.46 -3.52
C ARG A 45 11.23 -6.16 -2.03
N GLY A 46 11.89 -7.04 -1.27
CA GLY A 46 11.99 -6.95 0.19
C GLY A 46 10.84 -7.67 0.88
N TYR A 47 9.63 -7.22 0.61
CA TYR A 47 8.38 -7.83 1.06
C TYR A 47 7.28 -7.61 0.02
N GLY A 48 6.20 -8.36 0.09
CA GLY A 48 5.00 -8.19 -0.73
C GLY A 48 3.77 -8.73 -0.01
N LEU A 49 2.60 -8.63 -0.64
CA LEU A 49 1.37 -9.17 -0.04
C LEU A 49 1.38 -10.69 -0.06
N ARG A 50 0.98 -11.29 1.07
CA ARG A 50 0.94 -12.74 1.25
C ARG A 50 -0.17 -13.34 0.39
N PRO A 51 0.16 -14.23 -0.56
CA PRO A 51 -0.84 -14.89 -1.38
C PRO A 51 -1.90 -15.61 -0.54
N ASN A 52 -3.16 -15.52 -0.95
CA ASN A 52 -4.32 -16.14 -0.30
C ASN A 52 -4.60 -15.67 1.14
N ALA A 53 -3.95 -14.60 1.61
CA ALA A 53 -4.25 -14.03 2.92
C ALA A 53 -5.66 -13.43 2.93
N ARG A 54 -6.46 -13.79 3.95
CA ARG A 54 -7.79 -13.20 4.20
C ARG A 54 -7.93 -12.89 5.68
N GLY A 55 -8.29 -11.65 6.00
CA GLY A 55 -8.09 -11.07 7.32
C GLY A 55 -8.98 -9.87 7.61
N ILE A 56 -9.20 -9.59 8.90
CA ILE A 56 -9.68 -8.27 9.32
C ILE A 56 -8.48 -7.35 9.51
N TYR A 57 -8.52 -6.19 8.87
CA TYR A 57 -7.62 -5.07 9.16
C TYR A 57 -8.35 -4.03 9.99
N SER A 58 -7.76 -3.63 11.12
CA SER A 58 -8.36 -2.66 12.05
C SER A 58 -7.33 -1.90 12.86
N ARG A 59 -6.15 -1.65 12.27
CA ARG A 59 -5.12 -0.77 12.86
C ARG A 59 -5.39 0.69 12.55
N GLU A 60 -6.04 0.95 11.42
CA GLU A 60 -6.48 2.25 10.94
C GLU A 60 -7.68 2.01 10.02
N GLY A 61 -8.84 2.58 10.33
CA GLY A 61 -10.08 2.16 9.67
C GLY A 61 -10.47 0.71 9.99
N HIS A 62 -11.34 0.13 9.16
CA HIS A 62 -11.85 -1.23 9.35
C HIS A 62 -12.22 -1.85 8.01
N SER A 63 -11.61 -2.99 7.67
CA SER A 63 -11.94 -3.69 6.43
C SER A 63 -11.73 -5.20 6.49
N ILE A 64 -12.38 -5.90 5.56
CA ILE A 64 -12.04 -7.28 5.22
C ILE A 64 -11.09 -7.26 4.04
N VAL A 65 -9.85 -7.71 4.29
CA VAL A 65 -8.79 -7.77 3.28
C VAL A 65 -8.74 -9.18 2.71
N ALA A 66 -8.65 -9.27 1.39
CA ALA A 66 -8.41 -10.51 0.66
C ALA A 66 -7.33 -10.29 -0.41
N ILE A 67 -6.26 -11.08 -0.31
CA ILE A 67 -5.14 -11.09 -1.25
C ILE A 67 -5.24 -12.34 -2.10
N ASN A 68 -5.19 -12.18 -3.42
CA ASN A 68 -5.29 -13.30 -4.33
C ASN A 68 -4.00 -14.14 -4.36
N SER A 69 -4.03 -15.26 -5.10
CA SER A 69 -2.88 -16.17 -5.15
C SER A 69 -1.67 -15.62 -5.90
N ALA A 70 -1.78 -14.49 -6.60
CA ALA A 70 -0.65 -13.78 -7.21
C ALA A 70 -0.03 -12.72 -6.28
N GLY A 71 -0.58 -12.53 -5.07
CA GLY A 71 0.00 -11.63 -4.08
C GLY A 71 -0.36 -10.16 -4.31
N PHE A 72 -1.58 -9.89 -4.77
CA PHE A 72 -2.14 -8.53 -4.81
C PHE A 72 -3.63 -8.54 -4.45
N ARG A 73 -4.19 -7.36 -4.18
CA ARG A 73 -5.56 -7.23 -3.68
C ARG A 73 -6.60 -7.28 -4.80
N GLY A 74 -7.72 -7.97 -4.54
CA GLY A 74 -8.85 -8.11 -5.45
C GLY A 74 -8.82 -9.39 -6.30
N SER A 75 -9.75 -9.49 -7.24
CA SER A 75 -9.90 -10.68 -8.10
C SER A 75 -8.62 -11.00 -8.89
N LEU A 76 -8.30 -12.29 -9.04
CA LEU A 76 -7.21 -12.74 -9.90
C LEU A 76 -7.70 -12.97 -11.33
N PRO A 77 -7.31 -12.13 -12.31
CA PRO A 77 -7.61 -12.39 -13.70
C PRO A 77 -6.62 -13.39 -14.31
N SER A 78 -6.91 -13.82 -15.53
CA SER A 78 -5.90 -14.47 -16.38
C SER A 78 -4.76 -13.51 -16.68
N ARG A 79 -3.53 -14.04 -16.76
CA ARG A 79 -2.34 -13.27 -17.20
C ARG A 79 -2.51 -12.67 -18.59
N SER A 80 -3.25 -13.35 -19.45
CA SER A 80 -3.68 -12.82 -20.75
C SER A 80 -5.07 -12.19 -20.62
N PRO A 81 -5.25 -10.90 -20.96
CA PRO A 81 -6.59 -10.33 -21.02
C PRO A 81 -7.44 -11.06 -22.06
N ALA A 82 -8.74 -11.17 -21.79
CA ALA A 82 -9.72 -11.65 -22.76
C ALA A 82 -9.99 -10.58 -23.83
N ASP A 83 -10.56 -11.00 -24.96
CA ASP A 83 -10.98 -10.06 -26.00
C ASP A 83 -11.98 -9.03 -25.44
N GLY A 84 -11.84 -7.78 -25.87
CA GLY A 84 -12.68 -6.68 -25.39
C GLY A 84 -12.34 -6.17 -23.98
N VAL A 85 -11.18 -6.52 -23.42
CA VAL A 85 -10.67 -5.96 -22.15
C VAL A 85 -9.57 -4.93 -22.41
N PHE A 86 -9.68 -3.77 -21.75
CA PHE A 86 -8.62 -2.78 -21.61
C PHE A 86 -8.06 -2.89 -20.19
N ARG A 87 -6.83 -3.39 -20.05
CA ARG A 87 -6.24 -3.70 -18.76
C ARG A 87 -5.36 -2.56 -18.27
N ILE A 88 -5.62 -2.11 -17.05
CA ILE A 88 -4.86 -1.06 -16.38
C ILE A 88 -4.13 -1.67 -15.18
N ALA A 89 -2.81 -1.52 -15.11
CA ALA A 89 -2.04 -1.88 -13.92
C ALA A 89 -1.76 -0.61 -13.09
N VAL A 90 -2.07 -0.64 -11.80
CA VAL A 90 -1.77 0.46 -10.88
C VAL A 90 -0.65 0.04 -9.94
N LEU A 91 0.48 0.72 -10.03
CA LEU A 91 1.63 0.58 -9.13
C LEU A 91 1.57 1.69 -8.09
N GLY A 92 1.89 1.39 -6.84
CA GLY A 92 1.90 2.40 -5.79
C GLY A 92 2.12 1.82 -4.41
N ASP A 93 1.77 2.62 -3.42
CA ASP A 93 2.06 2.41 -2.01
C ASP A 93 0.81 1.95 -1.23
N SER A 94 0.71 2.34 0.05
CA SER A 94 -0.43 2.05 0.92
C SER A 94 -1.73 2.73 0.49
N PHE A 95 -1.70 3.88 -0.20
CA PHE A 95 -2.92 4.51 -0.74
C PHE A 95 -3.51 3.69 -1.89
N THR A 96 -2.65 2.98 -2.62
CA THR A 96 -3.09 2.05 -3.66
C THR A 96 -3.50 0.71 -3.05
N GLU A 97 -2.73 0.15 -2.12
CA GLU A 97 -3.10 -1.09 -1.39
C GLU A 97 -4.45 -0.96 -0.65
N ALA A 98 -4.63 0.16 0.05
CA ALA A 98 -5.85 0.64 0.69
C ALA A 98 -6.44 -0.28 1.78
N LEU A 99 -5.61 -0.93 2.61
CA LEU A 99 -6.06 -1.86 3.65
C LEU A 99 -7.11 -1.27 4.61
N GLN A 100 -7.17 0.05 4.72
CA GLN A 100 -8.04 0.79 5.63
C GLN A 100 -9.53 0.74 5.25
N VAL A 101 -9.86 0.49 3.98
CA VAL A 101 -11.25 0.44 3.45
C VAL A 101 -11.55 -0.90 2.77
N ASN A 102 -12.82 -1.26 2.55
CA ASN A 102 -13.15 -2.50 1.84
C ASN A 102 -12.77 -2.43 0.35
N GLU A 103 -12.64 -3.58 -0.32
CA GLU A 103 -12.14 -3.63 -1.71
C GLU A 103 -12.99 -2.76 -2.66
N ASN A 104 -14.31 -2.80 -2.50
CA ASN A 104 -15.27 -2.04 -3.30
C ASN A 104 -15.22 -0.52 -3.09
N GLU A 105 -14.56 -0.07 -2.03
CA GLU A 105 -14.36 1.34 -1.65
C GLU A 105 -12.98 1.86 -2.07
N THR A 106 -12.03 0.97 -2.41
CA THR A 106 -10.71 1.40 -2.91
C THR A 106 -10.84 2.23 -4.17
N TRP A 107 -10.02 3.27 -4.31
CA TRP A 107 -10.05 4.16 -5.47
C TRP A 107 -9.85 3.38 -6.78
N VAL A 108 -9.03 2.33 -6.76
CA VAL A 108 -8.82 1.44 -7.92
C VAL A 108 -10.12 0.76 -8.34
N LYS A 109 -10.90 0.23 -7.40
CA LYS A 109 -12.16 -0.45 -7.71
C LYS A 109 -13.28 0.54 -8.06
N VAL A 110 -13.30 1.70 -7.43
CA VAL A 110 -14.24 2.78 -7.77
C VAL A 110 -13.92 3.33 -9.18
N LEU A 111 -12.66 3.54 -9.51
CA LEU A 111 -12.21 3.97 -10.84
C LEU A 111 -12.64 2.97 -11.92
N GLN A 112 -12.45 1.66 -11.69
CA GLN A 112 -12.90 0.63 -12.62
C GLN A 112 -14.41 0.71 -12.87
N LYS A 113 -15.21 0.92 -11.82
CA LYS A 113 -16.68 1.07 -11.96
C LYS A 113 -17.02 2.32 -12.76
N GLN A 114 -16.36 3.45 -12.49
CA GLN A 114 -16.60 4.70 -13.19
C GLN A 114 -16.25 4.61 -14.67
N LEU A 115 -15.05 4.12 -15.02
CA LEU A 115 -14.63 3.94 -16.40
C LEU A 115 -15.60 3.05 -17.19
N ASN A 116 -16.08 1.96 -16.58
CA ASN A 116 -17.07 1.07 -17.23
C ASN A 116 -18.50 1.64 -17.29
N SER A 117 -18.78 2.75 -16.60
CA SER A 117 -20.08 3.44 -16.64
C SER A 117 -20.11 4.64 -17.58
N LEU A 118 -18.94 5.09 -18.04
CA LEU A 118 -18.81 6.18 -19.00
C LEU A 118 -19.04 5.64 -20.41
N ASN A 119 -20.02 6.20 -21.11
CA ASN A 119 -20.38 5.75 -22.47
C ASN A 119 -19.32 6.15 -23.52
N ASP A 120 -18.64 7.28 -23.34
CA ASP A 120 -17.76 7.89 -24.34
C ASP A 120 -16.30 8.01 -23.84
N CYS A 121 -15.77 6.95 -23.24
CA CYS A 121 -14.36 6.94 -22.80
C CYS A 121 -13.42 6.55 -23.95
N SER A 122 -12.76 7.54 -24.59
CA SER A 122 -11.87 7.32 -25.74
C SER A 122 -10.73 6.34 -25.41
N LEU A 123 -10.19 6.42 -24.19
CA LEU A 123 -9.11 5.55 -23.70
C LEU A 123 -9.44 4.06 -23.88
N LEU A 124 -10.69 3.67 -23.63
CA LEU A 124 -11.08 2.26 -23.61
C LEU A 124 -11.32 1.69 -25.01
N GLU A 125 -11.49 2.53 -26.04
CA GLU A 125 -11.68 2.07 -27.43
C GLU A 125 -12.83 1.05 -27.55
N GLY A 126 -13.93 1.24 -26.81
CA GLY A 126 -15.07 0.33 -26.76
C GLY A 126 -14.87 -0.95 -25.95
N ARG A 127 -13.73 -1.12 -25.28
CA ARG A 127 -13.42 -2.26 -24.38
C ARG A 127 -13.87 -1.99 -22.94
N LYS A 128 -13.92 -3.04 -22.13
CA LYS A 128 -14.20 -2.93 -20.68
C LYS A 128 -12.90 -2.75 -19.90
N ALA A 129 -12.91 -1.79 -18.97
CA ALA A 129 -11.79 -1.56 -18.08
C ALA A 129 -11.67 -2.70 -17.05
N GLU A 130 -10.48 -3.29 -16.94
CA GLU A 130 -10.07 -4.19 -15.86
C GLU A 130 -8.84 -3.60 -15.17
N ILE A 131 -8.96 -3.20 -13.91
CA ILE A 131 -7.87 -2.52 -13.19
C ILE A 131 -7.28 -3.45 -12.13
N LEU A 132 -5.95 -3.61 -12.18
CA LEU A 132 -5.19 -4.47 -11.29
C LEU A 132 -4.42 -3.62 -10.28
N ASN A 133 -4.73 -3.83 -9.01
CA ASN A 133 -4.14 -3.12 -7.88
C ASN A 133 -2.84 -3.80 -7.45
N PHE A 134 -1.68 -3.26 -7.82
CA PHE A 134 -0.37 -3.74 -7.38
C PHE A 134 0.24 -2.87 -6.28
N GLY A 135 -0.59 -2.09 -5.57
CA GLY A 135 -0.14 -1.28 -4.44
C GLY A 135 0.31 -2.12 -3.27
N VAL A 136 1.41 -1.71 -2.62
CA VAL A 136 1.92 -2.35 -1.41
C VAL A 136 2.42 -1.29 -0.45
N GLY A 137 1.97 -1.35 0.80
CA GLY A 137 2.25 -0.37 1.84
C GLY A 137 3.73 -0.08 2.00
N GLY A 138 4.07 1.20 1.99
CA GLY A 138 5.43 1.72 2.11
C GLY A 138 6.27 1.61 0.85
N TYR A 139 5.76 1.11 -0.29
CA TYR A 139 6.54 1.10 -1.52
C TYR A 139 6.76 2.51 -2.06
N GLY A 140 8.02 2.89 -2.30
CA GLY A 140 8.38 4.04 -3.12
C GLY A 140 8.60 3.67 -4.59
N THR A 141 9.06 4.64 -5.39
CA THR A 141 9.28 4.48 -6.85
C THR A 141 10.21 3.31 -7.22
N GLY A 142 11.22 3.03 -6.40
CA GLY A 142 12.11 1.88 -6.58
C GLY A 142 11.40 0.53 -6.50
N GLN A 143 10.55 0.34 -5.49
CA GLN A 143 9.77 -0.90 -5.36
C GLN A 143 8.64 -0.97 -6.39
N SER A 144 8.10 0.15 -6.86
CA SER A 144 7.16 0.19 -8.00
C SER A 144 7.82 -0.32 -9.29
N LEU A 145 9.06 0.09 -9.58
CA LEU A 145 9.85 -0.45 -10.70
C LEU A 145 10.08 -1.96 -10.57
N LEU A 146 10.41 -2.44 -9.37
CA LEU A 146 10.59 -3.88 -9.13
C LEU A 146 9.27 -4.65 -9.24
N THR A 147 8.16 -4.04 -8.83
CA THR A 147 6.82 -4.64 -8.96
C THR A 147 6.40 -4.77 -10.41
N TRP A 148 6.73 -3.77 -11.25
CA TRP A 148 6.59 -3.89 -12.71
C TRP A 148 7.36 -5.08 -13.26
N ARG A 149 8.68 -5.14 -12.99
CA ARG A 149 9.58 -6.18 -13.53
C ARG A 149 9.19 -7.59 -13.11
N TYR A 150 8.86 -7.80 -11.83
CA TYR A 150 8.71 -9.13 -11.27
C TYR A 150 7.25 -9.60 -11.15
N LEU A 151 6.27 -8.72 -11.31
CA LEU A 151 4.86 -9.07 -11.14
C LEU A 151 3.94 -8.46 -12.20
N ALA A 152 3.80 -7.13 -12.27
CA ALA A 152 2.71 -6.50 -13.02
C ALA A 152 2.82 -6.69 -14.54
N SER A 153 4.04 -6.66 -15.10
CA SER A 153 4.28 -6.89 -16.54
C SER A 153 3.76 -8.25 -17.03
N LYS A 154 3.71 -9.26 -16.16
CA LYS A 154 3.19 -10.62 -16.49
C LYS A 154 1.71 -10.63 -16.81
N PHE A 155 0.98 -9.56 -16.48
CA PHE A 155 -0.45 -9.41 -16.76
C PHE A 155 -0.73 -8.61 -18.03
N ARG A 156 0.28 -8.21 -18.80
CA ARG A 156 0.15 -7.54 -20.11
C ARG A 156 -0.89 -6.39 -20.10
N PRO A 157 -0.72 -5.36 -19.24
CA PRO A 157 -1.63 -4.22 -19.24
C PRO A 157 -1.50 -3.40 -20.53
N ASP A 158 -2.57 -2.73 -20.94
CA ASP A 158 -2.58 -1.70 -21.98
C ASP A 158 -2.11 -0.33 -21.45
N LEU A 159 -2.31 -0.10 -20.15
CA LEU A 159 -1.95 1.13 -19.44
C LEU A 159 -1.35 0.82 -18.07
N VAL A 160 -0.30 1.54 -17.70
CA VAL A 160 0.29 1.52 -16.36
C VAL A 160 0.15 2.90 -15.72
N ILE A 161 -0.44 2.92 -14.52
CA ILE A 161 -0.53 4.10 -13.66
C ILE A 161 0.46 3.93 -12.52
N LEU A 162 1.41 4.85 -12.40
CA LEU A 162 2.21 4.99 -11.18
C LEU A 162 1.53 6.00 -10.25
N ALA A 163 0.98 5.52 -9.13
CA ALA A 163 0.50 6.37 -8.05
C ALA A 163 1.66 6.71 -7.11
N VAL A 164 1.96 7.99 -6.94
CA VAL A 164 3.03 8.51 -6.08
C VAL A 164 2.43 9.27 -4.91
N TYR A 165 2.84 8.96 -3.69
CA TYR A 165 2.40 9.69 -2.51
C TYR A 165 3.38 10.79 -2.11
N PRO A 166 2.97 12.08 -2.11
CA PRO A 166 3.85 13.18 -1.75
C PRO A 166 4.35 13.17 -0.29
N GLY A 167 3.76 12.35 0.59
CA GLY A 167 4.15 12.31 2.00
C GLY A 167 5.50 11.65 2.27
N ASN A 168 5.89 10.62 1.51
CA ASN A 168 7.16 9.90 1.74
C ASN A 168 7.81 9.28 0.50
N ASP A 169 7.16 9.15 -0.65
CA ASP A 169 7.77 8.42 -1.78
C ASP A 169 9.06 9.06 -2.29
N PHE A 170 9.15 10.39 -2.17
CA PHE A 170 10.34 11.15 -2.54
C PHE A 170 11.46 11.01 -1.52
N SER A 171 11.15 10.99 -0.21
CA SER A 171 12.13 10.81 0.86
C SER A 171 12.52 9.35 1.08
N ASP A 172 11.74 8.40 0.58
CA ASP A 172 12.13 6.99 0.52
C ASP A 172 13.32 6.74 -0.43
N ASN A 173 13.62 7.71 -1.30
CA ASN A 173 14.76 7.72 -2.20
C ASN A 173 16.00 8.43 -1.62
N GLU A 174 15.99 8.82 -0.34
CA GLU A 174 17.22 9.26 0.32
C GLU A 174 18.30 8.17 0.23
N PRO A 175 19.59 8.52 0.10
CA PRO A 175 20.69 7.58 -0.14
C PRO A 175 21.09 6.81 1.13
N ILE A 176 20.10 6.23 1.81
CA ILE A 176 20.22 5.53 3.08
C ILE A 176 19.79 4.08 2.85
N ALA A 177 20.73 3.15 3.07
CA ALA A 177 20.45 1.74 2.96
C ALA A 177 19.34 1.31 3.94
N ARG A 178 18.49 0.39 3.49
CA ARG A 178 17.36 -0.12 4.28
C ARG A 178 17.51 -1.62 4.52
N ASP A 179 17.21 -2.04 5.75
CA ASP A 179 17.34 -3.45 6.15
C ASP A 179 16.17 -4.34 5.73
N ASP A 180 15.08 -3.74 5.22
CA ASP A 180 13.83 -4.42 4.91
C ASP A 180 13.52 -4.53 3.41
N ARG A 181 14.26 -3.84 2.55
CA ARG A 181 13.98 -3.77 1.10
C ARG A 181 15.21 -3.39 0.26
N PRO A 182 15.20 -3.70 -1.05
CA PRO A 182 16.18 -3.13 -1.98
C PRO A 182 16.04 -1.61 -2.04
N TYR A 183 17.17 -0.94 -2.20
CA TYR A 183 17.21 0.49 -2.51
C TYR A 183 18.00 0.69 -3.81
N PHE A 184 17.92 1.89 -4.39
CA PHE A 184 18.64 2.23 -5.61
C PHE A 184 19.65 3.36 -5.33
N LYS A 185 20.72 3.38 -6.11
CA LYS A 185 21.75 4.42 -6.07
C LYS A 185 22.35 4.63 -7.45
N PHE A 186 23.05 5.73 -7.63
CA PHE A 186 23.88 5.90 -8.82
C PHE A 186 25.25 5.26 -8.61
N SER A 187 25.74 4.55 -9.62
CA SER A 187 27.13 4.10 -9.68
C SER A 187 28.07 5.29 -9.91
N VAL A 188 29.37 5.05 -9.82
CA VAL A 188 30.41 6.05 -10.15
C VAL A 188 30.26 6.55 -11.59
N ASP A 189 29.75 5.71 -12.48
CA ASP A 189 29.51 6.02 -13.89
C ASP A 189 28.14 6.70 -14.13
N GLY A 190 27.38 7.00 -13.08
CA GLY A 190 26.06 7.62 -13.16
C GLY A 190 24.92 6.67 -13.56
N ASN A 191 25.16 5.35 -13.56
CA ASN A 191 24.14 4.36 -13.89
C ASN A 191 23.29 4.01 -12.67
N LEU A 192 21.99 3.78 -12.88
CA LEU A 192 21.09 3.34 -11.82
C LEU A 192 21.38 1.89 -11.42
N GLU A 193 21.80 1.69 -10.17
CA GLU A 193 22.10 0.38 -9.59
C GLU A 193 21.13 0.02 -8.47
N GLN A 194 20.72 -1.25 -8.45
CA GLN A 194 19.92 -1.82 -7.36
C GLN A 194 20.85 -2.42 -6.30
N ASP A 195 20.73 -1.93 -5.07
CA ASP A 195 21.41 -2.48 -3.91
C ASP A 195 20.49 -3.45 -3.15
N ASN A 196 20.98 -4.67 -2.96
CA ASN A 196 20.25 -5.77 -2.31
C ASN A 196 20.84 -6.16 -0.94
N SER A 197 21.63 -5.27 -0.32
CA SER A 197 22.27 -5.51 0.97
C SER A 197 21.28 -5.81 2.11
N PHE A 198 20.02 -5.42 1.99
CA PHE A 198 18.93 -5.81 2.91
C PHE A 198 18.86 -7.33 3.14
N LYS A 199 19.30 -8.15 2.16
CA LYS A 199 19.35 -9.62 2.27
C LYS A 199 20.36 -10.10 3.32
N LEU A 200 21.34 -9.26 3.66
CA LEU A 200 22.34 -9.52 4.69
C LEU A 200 21.83 -9.16 6.09
N SER A 201 20.72 -8.42 6.19
CA SER A 201 20.17 -7.99 7.48
C SER A 201 19.78 -9.20 8.33
N SER A 202 19.96 -9.07 9.65
CA SER A 202 19.60 -10.12 10.61
C SER A 202 18.12 -10.48 10.53
N SER A 203 17.26 -9.48 10.31
CA SER A 203 15.82 -9.63 10.11
C SER A 203 15.50 -10.49 8.88
N TYR A 204 16.09 -10.17 7.72
CA TYR A 204 15.85 -10.93 6.49
C TYR A 204 16.36 -12.37 6.63
N ARG A 205 17.58 -12.56 7.14
CA ARG A 205 18.18 -13.89 7.35
C ARG A 205 17.37 -14.73 8.32
N PHE A 206 16.83 -14.13 9.38
CA PHE A 206 15.94 -14.84 10.30
C PHE A 206 14.65 -15.26 9.61
N ARG A 207 13.95 -14.34 8.94
CA ARG A 207 12.66 -14.62 8.28
C ARG A 207 12.76 -15.61 7.12
N THR A 208 13.94 -15.75 6.52
CA THR A 208 14.21 -16.72 5.43
C THR A 208 14.90 -18.00 5.90
N SER A 209 15.28 -18.10 7.18
CA SER A 209 15.81 -19.34 7.76
C SER A 209 14.72 -20.41 7.87
N ILE A 210 15.13 -21.69 7.94
CA ILE A 210 14.20 -22.81 8.16
C ILE A 210 13.32 -22.56 9.39
N PHE A 211 13.90 -22.10 10.50
CA PHE A 211 13.16 -21.80 11.72
C PHE A 211 12.17 -20.65 11.52
N GLY A 212 12.58 -19.57 10.87
CA GLY A 212 11.71 -18.41 10.58
C GLY A 212 10.53 -18.77 9.68
N LEU A 213 10.77 -19.59 8.65
CA LEU A 213 9.72 -20.10 7.76
C LEU A 213 8.75 -21.03 8.49
N LEU A 214 9.24 -21.91 9.36
CA LEU A 214 8.40 -22.75 10.20
C LEU A 214 7.53 -21.91 11.15
N LEU A 215 8.12 -20.92 11.81
CA LEU A 215 7.41 -20.02 12.73
C LEU A 215 6.35 -19.19 11.99
N ASP A 216 6.69 -18.61 10.83
CA ASP A 216 5.74 -17.89 9.98
C ASP A 216 4.59 -18.80 9.55
N ASN A 217 4.90 -20.03 9.12
CA ASN A 217 3.88 -20.99 8.72
C ASN A 217 2.96 -21.38 9.88
N LEU A 218 3.51 -21.62 11.08
CA LEU A 218 2.73 -21.91 12.29
C LEU A 218 1.79 -20.76 12.66
N ILE A 219 2.29 -19.52 12.67
CA ILE A 219 1.47 -18.33 12.95
C ILE A 219 0.35 -18.22 11.91
N ASN A 220 0.65 -18.40 10.61
CA ASN A 220 -0.37 -18.25 9.57
C ASN A 220 -1.43 -19.37 9.55
N HIS A 221 -1.16 -20.52 10.17
CA HIS A 221 -2.12 -21.62 10.24
C HIS A 221 -2.89 -21.73 11.57
N SER A 222 -2.47 -21.03 12.63
CA SER A 222 -3.21 -20.98 13.90
C SER A 222 -3.87 -19.61 14.13
N ARG A 223 -5.19 -19.60 14.34
CA ARG A 223 -5.95 -18.40 14.74
C ARG A 223 -5.53 -17.91 16.11
N THR A 224 -5.21 -18.81 17.03
CA THR A 224 -4.69 -18.45 18.35
C THR A 224 -3.36 -17.71 18.24
N LEU A 225 -2.40 -18.23 17.45
CA LEU A 225 -1.11 -17.56 17.26
C LEU A 225 -1.25 -16.22 16.51
N GLN A 226 -2.18 -16.12 15.55
CA GLN A 226 -2.52 -14.85 14.89
C GLN A 226 -2.98 -13.80 15.89
N LEU A 227 -3.93 -14.17 16.76
CA LEU A 227 -4.45 -13.27 17.79
C LEU A 227 -3.34 -12.81 18.73
N LEU A 228 -2.52 -13.73 19.23
CA LEU A 228 -1.38 -13.40 20.10
C LEU A 228 -0.37 -12.47 19.41
N ASN A 229 -0.08 -12.72 18.13
CA ASN A 229 0.82 -11.87 17.35
C ASN A 229 0.23 -10.47 17.13
N GLU A 230 -1.06 -10.37 16.84
CA GLU A 230 -1.75 -9.07 16.70
C GLU A 230 -1.80 -8.32 18.03
N SER A 231 -2.10 -8.98 19.16
CA SER A 231 -2.04 -8.38 20.49
C SER A 231 -0.65 -7.85 20.82
N LYS A 232 0.41 -8.63 20.52
CA LYS A 232 1.80 -8.18 20.66
C LYS A 232 2.08 -6.93 19.83
N ASN A 233 1.65 -6.92 18.57
CA ASN A 233 1.87 -5.78 17.67
C ASN A 233 1.15 -4.52 18.15
N ARG A 234 -0.09 -4.65 18.61
CA ARG A 234 -0.86 -3.54 19.19
C ARG A 234 -0.21 -2.99 20.47
N PHE A 235 0.20 -3.88 21.37
CA PHE A 235 0.89 -3.47 22.59
C PHE A 235 2.22 -2.75 22.30
N ALA A 236 2.96 -3.21 21.29
CA ALA A 236 4.19 -2.54 20.83
C ALA A 236 3.92 -1.20 20.14
N ALA A 237 2.77 -1.03 19.48
CA ALA A 237 2.34 0.25 18.90
C ALA A 237 1.99 1.26 20.01
N LEU A 238 1.14 0.85 20.97
CA LEU A 238 0.76 1.67 22.12
C LEU A 238 1.97 2.12 22.94
N ARG A 239 2.97 1.24 23.13
CA ARG A 239 4.22 1.62 23.79
C ARG A 239 4.99 2.70 23.01
N ARG A 240 5.07 2.58 21.69
CA ARG A 240 5.73 3.59 20.84
C ARG A 240 5.01 4.93 20.88
N GLU A 241 3.68 4.93 20.86
CA GLU A 241 2.86 6.13 21.03
C GLU A 241 3.03 6.75 22.42
N SER A 242 3.06 5.95 23.48
CA SER A 242 3.30 6.45 24.85
C SER A 242 4.69 7.07 25.04
N PHE A 243 5.69 6.63 24.27
CA PHE A 243 7.04 7.23 24.25
C PHE A 243 7.14 8.47 23.36
N THR A 244 6.21 8.65 22.42
CA THR A 244 6.13 9.80 21.49
C THR A 244 5.04 10.79 21.89
N PHE A 245 4.67 10.84 23.17
CA PHE A 245 3.67 11.76 23.71
C PHE A 245 4.13 13.24 23.63
N ARG A 246 4.18 13.77 22.41
CA ARG A 246 3.65 15.10 22.11
C ARG A 246 2.20 14.85 21.71
N SER A 247 1.29 15.39 22.52
CA SER A 247 -0.12 15.60 22.18
C SER A 247 -0.21 16.27 20.81
N SER A 248 -0.26 15.50 19.72
CA SER A 248 -0.81 15.99 18.47
C SER A 248 -2.31 15.92 18.66
N SER A 249 -2.91 17.06 18.99
CA SER A 249 -4.36 17.17 19.00
C SER A 249 -4.84 16.86 17.58
N THR A 250 -5.70 15.87 17.43
CA THR A 250 -6.36 15.54 16.14
C THR A 250 -7.23 16.68 15.62
N SER A 251 -7.37 17.76 16.40
CA SER A 251 -8.02 19.02 16.04
C SER A 251 -7.14 20.01 15.26
N SER A 252 -5.88 19.67 14.96
CA SER A 252 -4.96 20.56 14.24
C SER A 252 -4.51 19.94 12.92
N PRO A 253 -4.21 20.75 11.89
CA PRO A 253 -3.72 20.25 10.62
C PRO A 253 -2.38 19.51 10.81
N PRO A 254 -2.17 18.39 10.10
CA PRO A 254 -0.88 17.73 10.03
C PRO A 254 0.19 18.69 9.48
N SER A 255 1.42 18.53 9.97
CA SER A 255 2.55 19.26 9.37
C SER A 255 2.82 18.74 7.96
N PRO A 256 3.18 19.62 7.01
CA PRO A 256 3.62 19.20 5.68
C PRO A 256 4.79 18.20 5.77
N PRO A 257 4.89 17.25 4.82
CA PRO A 257 6.00 16.33 4.78
C PRO A 257 7.34 17.05 4.61
N LEU A 258 8.39 16.49 5.21
CA LEU A 258 9.74 17.02 5.04
C LEU A 258 10.15 16.95 3.57
N PRO A 259 10.79 18.00 3.02
CA PRO A 259 11.24 17.99 1.65
C PRO A 259 12.38 16.98 1.48
N ALA A 260 12.31 16.18 0.41
CA ALA A 260 13.38 15.26 0.03
C ALA A 260 14.61 16.02 -0.50
N SER A 261 15.79 15.44 -0.31
CA SER A 261 17.07 15.98 -0.79
C SER A 261 17.13 16.01 -2.32
N SER A 262 18.02 16.84 -2.88
CA SER A 262 18.24 16.87 -4.34
C SER A 262 18.68 15.52 -4.90
N GLU A 263 19.43 14.74 -4.14
CA GLU A 263 19.86 13.39 -4.54
C GLU A 263 18.67 12.44 -4.61
N ALA A 264 17.77 12.46 -3.63
CA ALA A 264 16.55 11.69 -3.63
C ALA A 264 15.62 12.04 -4.80
N TRP A 265 15.57 13.32 -5.18
CA TRP A 265 14.84 13.78 -6.37
C TRP A 265 15.47 13.30 -7.68
N ASN A 266 16.79 13.35 -7.80
CA ASN A 266 17.49 12.80 -8.98
C ASN A 266 17.22 11.29 -9.11
N LEU A 267 17.23 10.57 -8.00
CA LEU A 267 16.92 9.14 -7.98
C LEU A 267 15.45 8.87 -8.34
N THR A 268 14.52 9.68 -7.84
CA THR A 268 13.09 9.63 -8.21
C THR A 268 12.91 9.79 -9.71
N GLU A 269 13.52 10.82 -10.31
CA GLU A 269 13.47 11.06 -11.75
C GLU A 269 14.01 9.86 -12.54
N ALA A 270 15.20 9.37 -12.18
CA ALA A 270 15.81 8.22 -12.86
C ALA A 270 14.95 6.96 -12.76
N LEU A 271 14.32 6.70 -11.61
CA LEU A 271 13.45 5.55 -11.40
C LEU A 271 12.15 5.64 -12.19
N ILE A 272 11.50 6.80 -12.20
CA ILE A 272 10.29 7.01 -13.01
C ILE A 272 10.61 6.89 -14.50
N ASN A 273 11.70 7.51 -14.96
CA ASN A 273 12.13 7.40 -16.36
C ASN A 273 12.50 5.98 -16.74
N LYS A 274 13.13 5.22 -15.84
CA LYS A 274 13.43 3.81 -16.09
C LYS A 274 12.15 2.97 -16.20
N LEU A 275 11.18 3.20 -15.32
CA LEU A 275 9.88 2.53 -15.39
C LEU A 275 9.14 2.88 -16.68
N TYR A 276 9.08 4.16 -17.03
CA TYR A 276 8.49 4.66 -18.27
C TYR A 276 9.07 3.95 -19.51
N GLN A 277 10.40 3.88 -19.61
CA GLN A 277 11.09 3.18 -20.69
C GLN A 277 10.72 1.69 -20.75
N GLU A 278 10.70 1.00 -19.62
CA GLU A 278 10.36 -0.44 -19.57
C GLU A 278 8.90 -0.72 -19.91
N VAL A 279 7.98 0.17 -19.55
CA VAL A 279 6.55 0.07 -19.91
C VAL A 279 6.36 0.30 -21.41
N ASN A 280 7.02 1.31 -21.97
CA ASN A 280 6.93 1.61 -23.40
C ASN A 280 7.45 0.47 -24.29
N VAL A 281 8.48 -0.26 -23.85
CA VAL A 281 8.99 -1.45 -24.58
C VAL A 281 7.92 -2.54 -24.72
N THR A 282 6.94 -2.62 -23.81
CA THR A 282 5.83 -3.58 -23.95
C THR A 282 4.68 -3.07 -24.81
N GLY A 283 4.76 -1.83 -25.32
CA GLY A 283 3.69 -1.16 -26.06
C GLY A 283 2.54 -0.65 -25.18
N ALA A 284 2.69 -0.71 -23.86
CA ALA A 284 1.70 -0.18 -22.92
C ALA A 284 1.89 1.33 -22.74
N ARG A 285 0.80 2.06 -22.47
CA ARG A 285 0.86 3.48 -22.09
C ARG A 285 1.34 3.60 -20.64
N PHE A 286 1.95 4.72 -20.31
CA PHE A 286 2.40 5.02 -18.94
C PHE A 286 1.98 6.43 -18.54
N LEU A 287 1.46 6.57 -17.31
CA LEU A 287 1.15 7.86 -16.72
C LEU A 287 1.39 7.85 -15.22
N VAL A 288 1.48 9.05 -14.64
CA VAL A 288 1.70 9.24 -13.21
C VAL A 288 0.51 9.97 -12.61
N VAL A 289 0.11 9.57 -11.41
CA VAL A 289 -0.88 10.27 -10.59
C VAL A 289 -0.24 10.52 -9.23
N SER A 290 -0.26 11.76 -8.72
CA SER A 290 0.07 11.99 -7.32
C SER A 290 -1.18 11.90 -6.45
N THR A 291 -1.09 11.21 -5.32
CA THR A 291 -2.15 11.20 -4.29
C THR A 291 -2.05 12.47 -3.43
N THR A 292 -2.75 12.53 -2.30
CA THR A 292 -2.74 13.70 -1.40
C THR A 292 -2.21 13.33 -0.03
N SER A 293 -1.52 14.27 0.61
CA SER A 293 -1.25 14.22 2.05
C SER A 293 -2.32 14.96 2.84
N PRO A 294 -2.59 14.56 4.10
CA PRO A 294 -3.62 15.17 4.92
C PRO A 294 -3.56 16.70 5.06
N ASP A 295 -2.37 17.28 5.14
CA ASP A 295 -2.15 18.73 5.26
C ASP A 295 -2.68 19.52 4.05
N GLN A 296 -2.68 18.89 2.88
CA GLN A 296 -3.10 19.50 1.63
C GLN A 296 -4.62 19.64 1.52
N VAL A 297 -5.36 18.76 2.16
CA VAL A 297 -6.83 18.66 2.05
C VAL A 297 -7.51 18.84 3.42
N TRP A 298 -6.81 19.46 4.37
CA TRP A 298 -7.37 19.81 5.67
C TRP A 298 -8.61 20.70 5.49
N PRO A 299 -9.76 20.44 6.12
CA PRO A 299 -11.01 21.12 5.75
C PRO A 299 -11.06 22.62 6.08
N ILE A 300 -10.19 23.11 6.98
CA ILE A 300 -10.17 24.53 7.36
C ILE A 300 -9.07 25.23 6.55
N ALA A 301 -9.47 25.95 5.49
CA ALA A 301 -8.53 26.57 4.54
C ALA A 301 -7.53 27.53 5.19
N SER A 302 -7.94 28.30 6.21
CA SER A 302 -7.07 29.23 6.94
C SER A 302 -5.99 28.55 7.78
N GLU A 303 -6.10 27.24 8.01
CA GLU A 303 -5.15 26.45 8.79
C GLU A 303 -4.15 25.69 7.91
N ARG A 304 -4.35 25.66 6.58
CA ARG A 304 -3.42 24.99 5.66
C ARG A 304 -2.12 25.77 5.53
N SER A 305 -1.04 25.04 5.26
CA SER A 305 0.24 25.65 4.89
C SER A 305 0.10 26.46 3.60
N SER A 306 0.79 27.61 3.52
CA SER A 306 0.86 28.42 2.30
C SER A 306 1.70 27.79 1.19
N SER A 307 2.53 26.79 1.51
CA SER A 307 3.43 26.08 0.59
C SER A 307 2.93 24.69 0.18
N VAL A 308 1.62 24.45 0.28
CA VAL A 308 1.00 23.21 -0.22
C VAL A 308 1.35 22.98 -1.70
N PHE A 309 1.60 21.72 -2.05
CA PHE A 309 1.92 21.23 -3.40
C PHE A 309 3.32 21.51 -3.96
N LEU A 310 4.31 21.86 -3.12
CA LEU A 310 5.69 22.07 -3.61
C LEU A 310 6.27 20.82 -4.29
N GLN A 311 6.00 19.64 -3.73
CA GLN A 311 6.53 18.37 -4.25
C GLN A 311 5.88 18.02 -5.60
N GLU A 312 4.57 18.23 -5.72
CA GLU A 312 3.81 18.00 -6.95
C GLU A 312 4.18 18.98 -8.06
N LYS A 313 4.48 20.25 -7.73
CA LYS A 313 5.02 21.21 -8.70
C LYS A 313 6.37 20.76 -9.23
N ARG A 314 7.25 20.26 -8.35
CA ARG A 314 8.55 19.72 -8.75
C ARG A 314 8.39 18.47 -9.61
N LEU A 315 7.51 17.54 -9.22
CA LEU A 315 7.20 16.36 -10.02
C LEU A 315 6.62 16.73 -11.39
N ALA A 316 5.69 17.69 -11.46
CA ALA A 316 5.13 18.16 -12.72
C ALA A 316 6.21 18.65 -13.69
N ASN A 317 7.19 19.41 -13.20
CA ASN A 317 8.30 19.90 -14.02
C ASN A 317 9.16 18.75 -14.56
N LEU A 318 9.45 17.74 -13.73
CA LEU A 318 10.22 16.54 -14.13
C LEU A 318 9.49 15.68 -15.17
N LEU A 319 8.17 15.53 -15.03
CA LEU A 319 7.38 14.72 -15.96
C LEU A 319 7.11 15.45 -17.27
N THR A 320 6.99 16.78 -17.23
CA THR A 320 6.84 17.62 -18.43
C THR A 320 8.07 17.54 -19.33
N SER A 321 9.29 17.60 -18.76
CA SER A 321 10.53 17.45 -19.53
C SER A 321 10.65 16.07 -20.21
N SER A 322 10.04 15.05 -19.61
CA SER A 322 10.04 13.67 -20.10
C SER A 322 8.80 13.32 -20.94
N GLN A 323 7.90 14.27 -21.17
CA GLN A 323 6.62 14.09 -21.88
C GLN A 323 5.74 12.96 -21.30
N ILE A 324 5.80 12.77 -19.98
CA ILE A 324 4.99 11.77 -19.27
C ILE A 324 3.70 12.43 -18.79
N SER A 325 2.54 11.88 -19.16
CA SER A 325 1.24 12.37 -18.69
C SER A 325 1.15 12.29 -17.17
N TYR A 326 0.71 13.39 -16.55
CA TYR A 326 0.65 13.54 -15.11
C TYR A 326 -0.65 14.19 -14.65
N LEU A 327 -1.28 13.62 -13.62
CA LEU A 327 -2.40 14.21 -12.90
C LEU A 327 -2.02 14.41 -11.43
N SER A 328 -2.05 15.67 -10.97
CA SER A 328 -1.94 15.98 -9.55
C SER A 328 -3.32 16.02 -8.91
N LEU A 329 -3.62 15.09 -7.99
CA LEU A 329 -4.91 15.07 -7.29
C LEU A 329 -5.01 16.13 -6.20
N GLY A 330 -3.88 16.63 -5.68
CA GLY A 330 -3.82 17.61 -4.60
C GLY A 330 -4.78 18.79 -4.78
N PRO A 331 -4.63 19.61 -5.84
CA PRO A 331 -5.52 20.74 -6.09
C PRO A 331 -6.98 20.33 -6.30
N LEU A 332 -7.24 19.19 -6.96
CA LEU A 332 -8.59 18.73 -7.28
C LEU A 332 -9.36 18.27 -6.04
N LEU A 333 -8.69 17.55 -5.14
CA LEU A 333 -9.28 17.09 -3.88
C LEU A 333 -9.38 18.22 -2.87
N GLN A 334 -8.44 19.17 -2.86
CA GLN A 334 -8.54 20.39 -2.06
C GLN A 334 -9.77 21.21 -2.47
N HIS A 335 -9.99 21.40 -3.78
CA HIS A 335 -11.18 22.07 -4.30
C HIS A 335 -12.48 21.37 -3.86
N ALA A 336 -12.53 20.03 -3.96
CA ALA A 336 -13.69 19.26 -3.52
C ALA A 336 -13.99 19.42 -2.01
N VAL A 337 -12.95 19.60 -1.19
CA VAL A 337 -13.10 19.91 0.24
C VAL A 337 -13.60 21.34 0.45
N ASP A 338 -13.07 22.30 -0.31
CA ASP A 338 -13.43 23.72 -0.18
C ASP A 338 -14.86 24.02 -0.64
N GLU A 339 -15.37 23.28 -1.62
CA GLU A 339 -16.75 23.41 -2.10
C GLU A 339 -17.78 22.66 -1.25
N ALA A 340 -17.33 21.85 -0.28
CA ALA A 340 -18.24 21.08 0.55
C ALA A 340 -19.07 22.02 1.45
N SER A 341 -20.38 21.78 1.54
CA SER A 341 -21.29 22.58 2.37
C SER A 341 -21.08 22.40 3.88
N ALA A 342 -20.23 21.45 4.28
CA ALA A 342 -19.89 21.12 5.65
C ALA A 342 -18.45 20.61 5.72
N ILE A 343 -17.89 20.52 6.93
CA ILE A 343 -16.55 19.97 7.16
C ILE A 343 -16.46 18.57 6.52
N PHE A 344 -15.54 18.45 5.56
CA PHE A 344 -15.39 17.24 4.75
C PHE A 344 -13.95 16.71 4.83
N TYR A 345 -13.76 15.63 5.59
CA TYR A 345 -12.48 14.98 5.71
C TYR A 345 -12.33 13.88 4.67
N LEU A 346 -11.28 13.94 3.85
CA LEU A 346 -10.91 12.87 2.92
C LEU A 346 -9.94 11.85 3.52
N HIS A 347 -9.31 12.19 4.65
CA HIS A 347 -8.37 11.36 5.37
C HIS A 347 -8.90 11.01 6.76
N GLY A 348 -8.45 9.88 7.28
CA GLY A 348 -8.65 9.51 8.66
C GLY A 348 -9.98 8.84 8.96
N PHE A 349 -10.01 8.20 10.12
CA PHE A 349 -11.11 7.33 10.54
C PHE A 349 -11.46 7.64 11.98
N SER A 350 -12.76 7.79 12.26
CA SER A 350 -13.30 8.04 13.61
C SER A 350 -12.54 9.18 14.30
N ASP A 351 -11.87 8.90 15.43
CA ASP A 351 -11.21 9.89 16.29
C ASP A 351 -9.96 10.53 15.66
N ASN A 352 -9.46 9.98 14.55
CA ASN A 352 -8.29 10.48 13.81
C ASN A 352 -8.68 11.10 12.45
N SER A 353 -9.87 11.70 12.35
CA SER A 353 -10.32 12.39 11.14
C SER A 353 -9.32 13.47 10.70
N GLY A 354 -9.09 13.58 9.39
CA GLY A 354 -8.12 14.49 8.80
C GLY A 354 -6.65 14.07 8.93
N HIS A 355 -6.36 12.84 9.36
CA HIS A 355 -5.01 12.32 9.52
C HIS A 355 -4.87 10.94 8.87
N GLY A 356 -3.65 10.51 8.54
CA GLY A 356 -3.40 9.17 8.00
C GLY A 356 -3.87 8.98 6.55
N HIS A 357 -4.41 7.81 6.24
CA HIS A 357 -4.80 7.41 4.88
C HIS A 357 -6.15 7.97 4.46
N TRP A 358 -6.44 7.89 3.16
CA TRP A 358 -7.78 8.16 2.65
C TRP A 358 -8.82 7.28 3.32
N ASN A 359 -9.94 7.89 3.71
CA ASN A 359 -11.17 7.17 4.01
C ASN A 359 -11.93 6.81 2.72
N SER A 360 -13.11 6.21 2.85
CA SER A 360 -13.93 5.83 1.70
C SER A 360 -14.27 7.02 0.79
N ASP A 361 -14.47 8.21 1.36
CA ASP A 361 -14.74 9.43 0.61
C ASP A 361 -13.50 9.92 -0.14
N GLY A 362 -12.33 9.93 0.49
CA GLY A 362 -11.05 10.23 -0.18
C GLY A 362 -10.79 9.34 -1.39
N HIS A 363 -10.99 8.03 -1.24
CA HIS A 363 -10.89 7.09 -2.36
C HIS A 363 -11.94 7.35 -3.46
N ASN A 364 -13.16 7.71 -3.07
CA ASN A 364 -14.24 7.98 -4.02
C ASN A 364 -13.99 9.25 -4.84
N VAL A 365 -13.63 10.34 -4.17
CA VAL A 365 -13.32 11.63 -4.80
C VAL A 365 -12.12 11.47 -5.73
N ALA A 366 -11.04 10.81 -5.30
CA ALA A 366 -9.89 10.52 -6.16
C ALA A 366 -10.30 9.81 -7.45
N ALA A 367 -11.07 8.73 -7.37
CA ALA A 367 -11.54 8.02 -8.55
C ALA A 367 -12.41 8.91 -9.49
N ARG A 368 -13.29 9.75 -8.92
CA ARG A 368 -14.13 10.71 -9.67
C ARG A 368 -13.34 11.75 -10.44
N GLN A 369 -12.17 12.14 -9.95
CA GLN A 369 -11.28 13.07 -10.66
C GLN A 369 -10.45 12.35 -11.74
N ILE A 370 -10.00 11.11 -11.46
CA ILE A 370 -9.15 10.36 -12.40
C ILE A 370 -9.93 9.87 -13.63
N ALA A 371 -11.14 9.35 -13.46
CA ALA A 371 -11.90 8.74 -14.55
C ALA A 371 -12.13 9.66 -15.78
N PRO A 372 -12.66 10.89 -15.63
CA PRO A 372 -12.86 11.78 -16.78
C PRO A 372 -11.53 12.23 -17.41
N TRP A 373 -10.49 12.44 -16.60
CA TRP A 373 -9.16 12.79 -17.10
C TRP A 373 -8.55 11.67 -17.94
N LEU A 374 -8.68 10.41 -17.50
CA LEU A 374 -8.24 9.24 -18.25
C LEU A 374 -8.96 9.10 -19.60
N CYS A 375 -10.27 9.40 -19.63
CA CYS A 375 -11.04 9.37 -20.88
C CYS A 375 -10.71 10.50 -21.86
N GLN A 376 -9.76 11.37 -21.53
CA GLN A 376 -9.23 12.42 -22.41
C GLN A 376 -7.79 12.15 -22.87
N GLN A 377 -7.18 11.03 -22.42
CA GLN A 377 -5.80 10.65 -22.76
C GLN A 377 -5.67 9.90 -24.09
#